data_AF-A0A5C7Q2Z4-F1
#
_entry.id   AF-A0A5C7Q2Z4-F1
#
_cell.length_a   1.000
_cell.length_b   1.000
_cell.length_c   1.000
_cell.angle_alpha   90.00
_cell.angle_beta   90.00
_cell.angle_gamma   90.00
#
_symmetry.space_group_name_H-M   'P 1'
#
loop_
_entity.id
_entity.type
_entity.pdbx_description
1 polymer ?
#
loop_
_entity_poly.entity_id
_entity_poly.type
_entity_poly.pdbx_seq_one_letter_code
_entity_poly.pdbx_strand_id
1 'polypeptide(L)'
;MQISDEGLRLIKSFEGYLDKQPDGSCLAYTCPAGVATIGWGCTEGVKLGMRWTAAEAEAGLRREIAKHEAHVTRLVTVDINQNEFDALVSFCYNVGPGGKDKSGKVIPGLSTSTILKKLNAGDRTGAAQAFRLWNKGGGKVLPGLVSRRSREAALFLKPAAAPDAPWMPQRVDASKEPLSRKAVATAAAAAGTGATYVSTAGIPPPPDLLKTTAVNVSAWKGLAVGADPLTLAGLAIVIGAVAWFAYDKWRAE
;
A
#
# COMPACT_ATOMS: atom_id res chain seq x y z
N MET A 1 14.40 9.54 -3.22
CA MET A 1 13.15 8.78 -3.48
C MET A 1 12.20 9.71 -4.22
N GLN A 2 11.30 9.17 -5.03
CA GLN A 2 10.21 9.91 -5.68
C GLN A 2 8.89 9.29 -5.24
N ILE A 3 7.80 10.03 -5.33
CA ILE A 3 6.48 9.56 -4.91
C ILE A 3 6.03 8.38 -5.79
N SER A 4 5.46 7.35 -5.18
CA SER A 4 4.85 6.25 -5.92
C SER A 4 3.47 6.63 -6.50
N ASP A 5 2.94 5.79 -7.37
CA ASP A 5 1.57 5.95 -7.88
C ASP A 5 0.51 5.80 -6.79
N GLU A 6 0.79 5.06 -5.70
CA GLU A 6 -0.10 5.00 -4.54
C GLU A 6 -0.11 6.33 -3.78
N GLY A 7 1.06 6.90 -3.51
CA GLY A 7 1.20 8.23 -2.91
C GLY A 7 0.54 9.33 -3.75
N LEU A 8 0.75 9.29 -5.07
CA LEU A 8 0.14 10.24 -5.99
C LEU A 8 -1.40 10.15 -5.98
N ARG A 9 -1.96 8.92 -6.02
CA ARG A 9 -3.41 8.72 -5.90
C ARG A 9 -3.95 9.23 -4.57
N LEU A 10 -3.21 9.04 -3.48
CA LEU A 10 -3.60 9.55 -2.17
C LEU A 10 -3.74 11.08 -2.18
N ILE A 11 -2.73 11.80 -2.68
CA ILE A 11 -2.76 13.27 -2.79
C ILE A 11 -3.93 13.71 -3.68
N LYS A 12 -4.06 13.14 -4.89
CA LYS A 12 -5.14 13.47 -5.83
C LYS A 12 -6.54 13.31 -5.20
N SER A 13 -6.71 12.33 -4.31
CA SER A 13 -8.00 12.09 -3.63
C SER A 13 -8.38 13.18 -2.62
N PHE A 14 -7.44 14.02 -2.17
CA PHE A 14 -7.71 15.12 -1.24
C PHE A 14 -7.77 16.50 -1.91
N GLU A 15 -6.91 16.76 -2.89
CA GLU A 15 -6.82 18.09 -3.53
C GLU A 15 -8.00 18.36 -4.47
N GLY A 16 -8.69 17.30 -4.92
CA GLY A 16 -9.80 17.40 -5.87
C GLY A 16 -9.34 17.84 -7.27
N TYR A 17 -10.20 17.63 -8.26
CA TYR A 17 -9.96 18.05 -9.65
C TYR A 17 -11.13 18.92 -10.09
N LEU A 18 -11.00 20.23 -9.88
CA LEU A 18 -12.06 21.21 -10.12
C LEU A 18 -12.16 21.56 -11.61
N ASP A 19 -13.38 21.94 -12.02
CA ASP A 19 -13.75 22.27 -13.40
C ASP A 19 -13.36 21.21 -14.44
N LYS A 20 -13.52 19.94 -14.05
CA LYS A 20 -13.34 18.79 -14.94
C LYS A 20 -14.31 18.87 -16.12
N GLN A 21 -13.75 18.75 -17.31
CA GLN A 21 -14.46 18.81 -18.56
C GLN A 21 -14.79 17.38 -19.04
N PRO A 22 -15.78 17.20 -19.92
CA PRO A 22 -16.17 15.87 -20.42
C PRO A 22 -15.04 15.11 -21.13
N ASP A 23 -14.09 15.84 -21.74
CA ASP A 23 -12.89 15.30 -22.39
C ASP A 23 -11.77 14.91 -21.40
N GLY A 24 -11.98 15.11 -20.09
CA GLY A 24 -10.99 14.87 -19.04
C GLY A 24 -9.99 16.01 -18.83
N SER A 25 -10.13 17.13 -19.54
CA SER A 25 -9.35 18.35 -19.29
C SER A 25 -9.87 19.12 -18.06
N CYS A 26 -9.11 20.09 -17.57
CA CYS A 26 -9.54 21.04 -16.55
C CYS A 26 -9.31 22.47 -17.00
N LEU A 27 -10.13 23.37 -16.46
CA LEU A 27 -9.99 24.82 -16.62
C LEU A 27 -9.40 25.45 -15.37
N ALA A 28 -8.67 26.55 -15.55
CA ALA A 28 -8.21 27.36 -14.44
C ALA A 28 -9.41 28.07 -13.76
N TYR A 29 -9.47 27.96 -12.44
CA TYR A 29 -10.50 28.55 -11.59
C TYR A 29 -9.87 29.49 -10.55
N THR A 30 -10.69 30.35 -9.95
CA THR A 30 -10.25 31.21 -8.84
C THR A 30 -10.53 30.50 -7.52
N CYS A 31 -9.49 30.18 -6.75
CA CYS A 31 -9.68 29.59 -5.43
C CYS A 31 -10.28 30.61 -4.44
N PRO A 32 -10.82 30.19 -3.28
CA PRO A 32 -11.36 31.11 -2.28
C PRO A 32 -10.36 32.16 -1.76
N ALA A 33 -9.06 31.91 -1.92
CA ALA A 33 -7.99 32.86 -1.59
C ALA A 33 -7.70 33.88 -2.73
N GLY A 34 -8.46 33.87 -3.82
CA GLY A 34 -8.31 34.80 -4.94
C GLY A 34 -7.19 34.44 -5.93
N VAL A 35 -6.60 33.25 -5.84
CA VAL A 35 -5.47 32.82 -6.68
C VAL A 35 -5.96 31.91 -7.81
N ALA A 36 -5.46 32.15 -9.03
CA ALA A 36 -5.73 31.29 -10.18
C ALA A 36 -5.11 29.91 -9.95
N THR A 37 -5.94 28.87 -9.98
CA THR A 37 -5.58 27.49 -9.67
C THR A 37 -6.10 26.57 -10.76
N ILE A 38 -5.35 25.53 -11.13
CA ILE A 38 -5.77 24.56 -12.15
C ILE A 38 -5.39 23.13 -11.75
N GLY A 39 -6.21 22.15 -12.13
CA GLY A 39 -5.99 20.74 -11.83
C GLY A 39 -6.00 20.46 -10.32
N TRP A 40 -5.00 19.71 -9.85
CA TRP A 40 -4.83 19.35 -8.43
C TRP A 40 -4.04 20.43 -7.67
N GLY A 41 -4.61 21.64 -7.56
CA GLY A 41 -4.05 22.69 -6.69
C GLY A 41 -2.82 23.42 -7.22
N CYS A 42 -2.49 23.32 -8.52
CA CYS A 42 -1.35 24.04 -9.08
C CYS A 42 -1.70 25.52 -9.28
N THR A 43 -0.85 26.42 -8.80
CA THR A 43 -1.02 27.89 -8.91
C THR A 43 0.10 28.57 -9.71
N GLU A 44 1.23 27.90 -9.91
CA GLU A 44 2.39 28.49 -10.56
C GLU A 44 2.19 28.65 -12.07
N GLY A 45 2.29 29.89 -12.55
CA GLY A 45 2.15 30.22 -13.97
C GLY A 45 0.73 30.09 -14.51
N VAL A 46 -0.28 29.92 -13.64
CA VAL A 46 -1.68 29.73 -14.02
C VAL A 46 -2.35 31.07 -14.27
N LYS A 47 -3.04 31.18 -15.40
CA LYS A 47 -3.87 32.32 -15.78
C LYS A 47 -5.30 31.83 -15.99
N LEU A 48 -6.27 32.68 -15.65
CA LEU A 48 -7.68 32.38 -15.91
C LEU A 48 -7.92 32.20 -17.41
N GLY A 49 -8.73 31.21 -17.76
CA GLY A 49 -8.97 30.81 -19.16
C GLY A 49 -7.98 29.78 -19.70
N MET A 50 -6.92 29.42 -18.95
CA MET A 50 -6.07 28.29 -19.33
C MET A 50 -6.83 26.96 -19.21
N ARG A 51 -6.53 26.04 -20.13
CA ARG A 51 -7.02 24.66 -20.14
C ARG A 51 -5.83 23.73 -20.11
N TRP A 52 -5.89 22.69 -19.29
CA TRP A 52 -4.93 21.59 -19.28
C TRP A 52 -5.61 20.27 -19.54
N THR A 53 -4.99 19.44 -20.35
CA THR A 53 -5.30 18.01 -20.43
C THR A 53 -5.02 17.32 -19.10
N ALA A 54 -5.58 16.12 -18.90
CA ALA A 54 -5.30 15.32 -17.70
C ALA A 54 -3.78 15.06 -17.51
N ALA A 55 -3.05 14.85 -18.61
CA ALA A 55 -1.60 14.62 -18.60
C ALA A 55 -0.83 15.89 -18.17
N GLU A 56 -1.20 17.05 -18.70
CA GLU A 56 -0.59 18.33 -18.30
C GLU A 56 -0.86 18.67 -16.83
N ALA A 57 -2.08 18.39 -16.35
CA ALA A 57 -2.42 18.59 -14.96
C ALA A 57 -1.64 17.65 -14.04
N GLU A 58 -1.38 16.41 -14.46
CA GLU A 58 -0.55 15.49 -13.68
C GLU A 58 0.90 15.93 -13.69
N ALA A 59 1.43 16.35 -14.83
CA ALA A 59 2.78 16.91 -14.93
C ALA A 59 2.93 18.14 -14.02
N GLY A 60 1.91 19.02 -13.98
CA GLY A 60 1.86 20.14 -13.05
C GLY A 60 1.91 19.71 -11.59
N LEU A 61 1.08 18.74 -11.21
CA LEU A 61 1.09 18.18 -9.86
C LEU A 61 2.44 17.56 -9.49
N ARG A 62 3.06 16.79 -10.38
CA ARG A 62 4.39 16.17 -10.14
C ARG A 62 5.48 17.23 -9.94
N ARG A 63 5.45 18.33 -10.70
CA ARG A 63 6.38 19.46 -10.48
C ARG A 63 6.23 20.08 -9.10
N GLU A 64 4.99 20.29 -8.64
CA GLU A 64 4.76 20.81 -7.28
C GLU A 64 5.20 19.82 -6.20
N ILE A 65 4.90 18.53 -6.39
CA ILE A 65 5.31 17.48 -5.45
C ILE A 65 6.83 17.38 -5.34
N ALA A 66 7.59 17.57 -6.42
CA ALA A 66 9.06 17.49 -6.41
C ALA A 66 9.71 18.42 -5.37
N LYS A 67 9.14 19.60 -5.12
CA LYS A 67 9.60 20.51 -4.06
C LYS A 67 9.44 19.87 -2.68
N HIS A 68 8.31 19.22 -2.45
CA HIS A 68 7.97 18.56 -1.19
C HIS A 68 8.78 17.28 -0.96
N GLU A 69 9.06 16.51 -2.03
CA GLU A 69 9.99 15.38 -2.01
C GLU A 69 11.40 15.81 -1.57
N ALA A 70 11.90 16.92 -2.12
CA ALA A 70 13.20 17.47 -1.73
C ALA A 70 13.20 17.89 -0.25
N HIS A 71 12.12 18.48 0.26
CA HIS A 71 11.99 18.79 1.67
C HIS A 71 11.99 17.55 2.56
N VAL A 72 11.21 16.52 2.22
CA VAL A 72 11.17 15.25 2.99
C VAL A 72 12.55 14.60 3.00
N THR A 73 13.18 14.47 1.83
CA THR A 73 14.51 13.87 1.68
C THR A 73 15.57 14.58 2.53
N ARG A 74 15.50 15.91 2.63
CA ARG A 74 16.44 16.70 3.43
C ARG A 74 16.17 16.61 4.94
N LEU A 75 14.92 16.41 5.35
CA LEU A 75 14.50 16.48 6.75
C LEU A 75 14.54 15.12 7.46
N VAL A 76 14.31 14.04 6.73
CA VAL A 76 14.37 12.67 7.27
C VAL A 76 15.82 12.21 7.35
N THR A 77 16.23 11.71 8.51
CA THR A 77 17.61 11.29 8.78
C THR A 77 17.76 9.79 8.99
N VAL A 78 16.66 9.04 8.88
CA VAL A 78 16.61 7.58 9.05
C VAL A 78 16.17 6.93 7.76
N ASP A 79 16.55 5.67 7.55
CA ASP A 79 16.07 4.91 6.41
C ASP A 79 14.56 4.73 6.51
N ILE A 80 13.86 5.02 5.42
CA ILE A 80 12.42 4.89 5.30
C ILE A 80 12.05 4.11 4.05
N ASN A 81 10.94 3.40 4.12
CA ASN A 81 10.39 2.68 2.98
C ASN A 81 9.57 3.61 2.07
N GLN A 82 9.16 3.11 0.90
CA GLN A 82 8.42 3.91 -0.07
C GLN A 82 7.09 4.46 0.45
N ASN A 83 6.33 3.66 1.22
CA ASN A 83 5.04 4.08 1.75
C ASN A 83 5.20 5.14 2.86
N GLU A 84 6.22 5.00 3.70
CA GLU A 84 6.60 6.01 4.69
C GLU A 84 6.95 7.34 4.00
N PHE A 85 7.74 7.29 2.93
CA PHE A 85 8.09 8.46 2.11
C PHE A 85 6.84 9.11 1.50
N ASP A 86 5.99 8.33 0.85
CA ASP A 86 4.77 8.82 0.21
C ASP A 86 3.82 9.51 1.19
N ALA A 87 3.63 8.93 2.39
CA ALA A 87 2.82 9.52 3.44
C ALA A 87 3.39 10.85 3.94
N LEU A 88 4.71 10.95 4.11
CA LEU A 88 5.38 12.20 4.51
C LEU A 88 5.30 13.27 3.43
N VAL A 89 5.42 12.90 2.15
CA VAL A 89 5.25 13.83 1.02
C VAL A 89 3.81 14.34 0.96
N SER A 90 2.81 13.46 1.09
CA SER A 90 1.40 13.85 1.13
C SER A 90 1.07 14.81 2.28
N PHE A 91 1.67 14.55 3.45
CA PHE A 91 1.58 15.43 4.61
C PHE A 91 2.25 16.78 4.36
N CYS A 92 3.49 16.77 3.86
CA CYS A 92 4.27 17.97 3.54
C CYS A 92 3.54 18.84 2.51
N TYR A 93 2.92 18.24 1.50
CA TYR A 93 2.11 18.95 0.50
C TYR A 93 0.95 19.72 1.14
N ASN A 94 0.32 19.15 2.18
CA ASN A 94 -0.81 19.77 2.84
C ASN A 94 -0.44 20.90 3.81
N VAL A 95 0.55 20.66 4.66
CA VAL A 95 0.89 21.58 5.77
C VAL A 95 2.08 22.48 5.44
N GLY A 96 2.79 22.18 4.36
CA GLY A 96 4.04 22.81 3.98
C GLY A 96 5.27 22.26 4.72
N PRO A 97 6.47 22.65 4.28
CA PRO A 97 7.73 22.21 4.89
C PRO A 97 7.95 22.76 6.30
N GLY A 98 7.30 23.86 6.67
CA GLY A 98 7.53 24.59 7.92
C GLY A 98 8.94 25.20 8.00
N GLY A 99 9.32 25.68 9.17
CA GLY A 99 10.67 26.18 9.44
C GLY A 99 10.68 27.48 10.22
N LYS A 100 11.46 28.46 9.76
CA LYS A 100 11.49 29.82 10.33
C LYS A 100 11.30 30.84 9.22
N ASP A 101 10.51 31.89 9.48
CA ASP A 101 10.41 33.03 8.58
C ASP A 101 11.65 33.94 8.68
N LYS A 102 11.68 35.02 7.88
CA LYS A 102 12.78 35.99 7.85
C LYS A 102 12.98 36.71 9.19
N SER A 103 11.94 36.76 10.03
CA SER A 103 11.96 37.35 11.36
C SER A 103 12.35 36.34 12.45
N GLY A 104 12.61 35.09 12.08
CA GLY A 104 12.96 33.99 12.98
C GLY A 104 11.75 33.30 13.64
N LYS A 105 10.52 33.69 13.31
CA LYS A 105 9.30 33.07 13.84
C LYS A 105 9.13 31.69 13.24
N VAL A 106 8.82 30.72 14.10
CA VAL A 106 8.61 29.33 13.69
C VAL A 106 7.30 29.20 12.91
N ILE A 107 7.39 28.65 11.70
CA ILE A 107 6.23 28.31 10.87
C ILE A 107 5.94 26.83 11.08
N PRO A 108 4.73 26.46 11.52
CA PRO A 108 4.35 25.05 11.66
C PRO A 108 4.35 24.37 10.29
N GLY A 109 4.97 23.19 10.21
CA GLY A 109 4.91 22.30 9.06
C GLY A 109 5.65 20.99 9.33
N LEU A 110 6.11 20.30 8.29
CA LEU A 110 6.81 19.02 8.43
C LEU A 110 8.06 19.11 9.33
N SER A 111 8.92 20.10 9.10
CA SER A 111 10.19 20.27 9.84
C SER A 111 10.03 20.47 11.35
N THR A 112 8.90 21.03 11.78
CA THR A 112 8.60 21.30 13.20
C THR A 112 7.66 20.26 13.80
N SER A 113 7.28 19.24 13.03
CA SER A 113 6.26 18.27 13.42
C SER A 113 6.79 17.25 14.43
N THR A 114 5.91 16.85 15.35
CA THR A 114 6.18 15.70 16.23
C THR A 114 6.35 14.40 15.46
N ILE A 115 5.76 14.30 14.26
CA ILE A 115 5.90 13.16 13.34
C ILE A 115 7.38 12.99 12.97
N LEU A 116 7.99 14.04 12.40
CA LEU A 116 9.39 14.01 11.98
C LEU A 116 10.33 13.78 13.16
N LYS A 117 10.08 14.45 14.29
CA LYS A 117 10.89 14.27 15.52
C LYS A 117 10.90 12.82 15.98
N LYS A 118 9.74 12.15 15.99
CA LYS A 118 9.62 10.75 16.41
C LYS A 118 10.22 9.79 15.38
N LEU A 119 9.98 10.03 14.10
CA LEU A 119 10.54 9.23 13.02
C LEU A 119 12.07 9.25 13.05
N ASN A 120 12.70 10.42 13.13
CA ASN A 120 14.15 10.54 13.18
C ASN A 120 14.76 9.96 14.46
N ALA A 121 13.96 9.78 15.52
CA ALA A 121 14.34 9.05 16.73
C ALA A 121 14.10 7.52 16.63
N GLY A 122 13.65 7.02 15.48
CA GLY A 122 13.33 5.60 15.24
C GLY A 122 11.94 5.16 15.70
N ASP A 123 11.14 6.04 16.31
CA ASP A 123 9.78 5.75 16.81
C ASP A 123 8.74 5.89 15.69
N ARG A 124 8.66 4.87 14.82
CA ARG A 124 7.70 4.81 13.69
C ARG A 124 6.25 4.78 14.16
N THR A 125 5.94 3.97 15.18
CA THR A 125 4.58 3.87 15.72
C THR A 125 4.12 5.20 16.31
N GLY A 126 4.98 5.88 17.07
CA GLY A 126 4.69 7.20 17.60
C GLY A 126 4.61 8.27 16.50
N ALA A 127 5.41 8.18 15.44
CA ALA A 127 5.31 9.07 14.28
C ALA A 127 3.94 8.93 13.61
N ALA A 128 3.49 7.70 13.33
CA ALA A 128 2.18 7.41 12.77
C ALA A 128 1.04 7.96 13.66
N GLN A 129 1.15 7.78 14.97
CA GLN A 129 0.20 8.32 15.94
C GLN A 129 0.15 9.85 15.96
N ALA A 130 1.26 10.52 15.68
CA ALA A 130 1.36 11.98 15.71
C ALA A 130 0.66 12.67 14.52
N PHE A 131 0.31 11.96 13.45
CA PHE A 131 -0.49 12.51 12.34
C PHE A 131 -1.82 13.09 12.83
N ARG A 132 -2.46 12.48 13.84
CA ARG A 132 -3.75 12.94 14.39
C ARG A 132 -3.71 14.35 14.97
N LEU A 133 -2.51 14.85 15.33
CA LEU A 133 -2.33 16.19 15.91
C LEU A 133 -2.52 17.31 14.88
N TRP A 134 -2.45 16.97 13.59
CA TRP A 134 -2.49 17.90 12.46
C TRP A 134 -3.86 17.91 11.78
N ASN A 135 -4.91 18.06 12.57
CA ASN A 135 -6.30 17.99 12.14
C ASN A 135 -7.06 19.33 12.22
N LYS A 136 -6.35 20.44 12.49
CA LYS A 136 -6.95 21.76 12.71
C LYS A 136 -6.69 22.72 11.56
N GLY A 137 -7.70 23.50 11.20
CA GLY A 137 -7.61 24.68 10.33
C GLY A 137 -8.43 25.83 10.92
N GLY A 138 -7.89 27.06 10.91
CA GLY A 138 -8.54 28.21 11.56
C GLY A 138 -8.83 28.00 13.05
N GLY A 139 -8.00 27.20 13.74
CA GLY A 139 -8.16 26.86 15.17
C GLY A 139 -9.19 25.77 15.47
N LYS A 140 -9.97 25.31 14.49
CA LYS A 140 -11.01 24.28 14.66
C LYS A 140 -10.57 22.96 14.06
N VAL A 141 -11.02 21.84 14.65
CA VAL A 141 -10.83 20.51 14.07
C VAL A 141 -11.69 20.38 12.82
N LEU A 142 -11.08 19.97 11.71
CA LEU A 142 -11.77 19.79 10.43
C LEU A 142 -11.90 18.30 10.11
N PRO A 143 -13.12 17.77 9.88
CA PRO A 143 -13.31 16.34 9.57
C PRO A 143 -12.50 15.84 8.36
N GLY A 144 -12.36 16.68 7.32
CA GLY A 144 -11.54 16.36 6.16
C GLY A 144 -10.06 16.15 6.50
N LEU A 145 -9.51 16.97 7.41
CA LEU A 145 -8.13 16.80 7.87
C LEU A 145 -7.99 15.56 8.76
N VAL A 146 -8.98 15.25 9.60
CA VAL A 146 -8.98 14.00 10.39
C VAL A 146 -8.90 12.78 9.47
N SER A 147 -9.74 12.75 8.42
CA SER A 147 -9.72 11.65 7.44
C SER A 147 -8.43 11.61 6.62
N ARG A 148 -7.84 12.78 6.31
CA ARG A 148 -6.56 12.84 5.60
C ARG A 148 -5.43 12.26 6.43
N ARG A 149 -5.30 12.71 7.68
CA ARG A 149 -4.27 12.27 8.61
C ARG A 149 -4.38 10.78 8.93
N SER A 150 -5.58 10.22 9.02
CA SER A 150 -5.76 8.78 9.26
C SER A 150 -5.30 7.93 8.07
N ARG A 151 -5.61 8.34 6.83
CA ARG A 151 -5.17 7.64 5.60
C ARG A 151 -3.67 7.74 5.38
N GLU A 152 -3.07 8.90 5.64
CA GLU A 152 -1.61 9.07 5.60
C GLU A 152 -0.91 8.20 6.65
N ALA A 153 -1.42 8.16 7.89
CA ALA A 153 -0.88 7.28 8.92
C ALA A 153 -1.01 5.79 8.57
N ALA A 154 -2.13 5.40 7.95
CA ALA A 154 -2.33 4.04 7.47
C ALA A 154 -1.35 3.66 6.36
N LEU A 155 -1.10 4.58 5.41
CA LEU A 155 -0.08 4.38 4.38
C LEU A 155 1.32 4.30 5.02
N PHE A 156 1.63 5.18 5.96
CA PHE A 156 2.93 5.20 6.66
C PHE A 156 3.25 3.87 7.37
N LEU A 157 2.23 3.22 7.95
CA LEU A 157 2.39 1.94 8.64
C LEU A 157 2.37 0.73 7.70
N LYS A 158 2.03 0.92 6.42
CA LYS A 158 1.99 -0.16 5.44
C LYS A 158 3.42 -0.62 5.13
N PRO A 159 3.77 -1.90 5.34
CA PRO A 159 5.07 -2.41 4.92
C PRO A 159 5.22 -2.23 3.40
N ALA A 160 6.34 -1.68 2.94
CA ALA A 160 6.67 -1.75 1.52
C ALA A 160 6.95 -3.21 1.16
N ALA A 161 6.40 -3.68 0.04
CA ALA A 161 6.79 -4.98 -0.49
C ALA A 161 8.31 -4.99 -0.65
N ALA A 162 8.98 -6.05 -0.17
CA ALA A 162 10.40 -6.20 -0.41
C ALA A 162 10.63 -6.15 -1.93
N PRO A 163 11.67 -5.46 -2.44
CA PRO A 163 12.03 -5.60 -3.83
C PRO A 163 12.20 -7.08 -4.12
N ASP A 164 11.59 -7.58 -5.20
CA ASP A 164 11.69 -8.98 -5.60
C ASP A 164 13.17 -9.35 -5.63
N ALA A 165 13.62 -10.08 -4.61
CA ALA A 165 14.99 -10.57 -4.61
C ALA A 165 15.12 -11.43 -5.87
N PRO A 166 16.11 -11.19 -6.76
CA PRO A 166 16.33 -12.08 -7.87
C PRO A 166 16.47 -13.49 -7.29
N TRP A 167 15.72 -14.43 -7.86
CA TRP A 167 15.73 -15.82 -7.44
C TRP A 167 17.18 -16.34 -7.49
N MET A 168 17.84 -16.35 -6.34
CA MET A 168 19.14 -16.97 -6.12
C MET A 168 18.89 -18.15 -5.19
N PRO A 169 18.75 -19.38 -5.71
CA PRO A 169 18.64 -20.55 -4.86
C PRO A 169 20.01 -20.83 -4.23
N GLN A 170 20.34 -20.17 -3.12
CA GLN A 170 21.44 -20.60 -2.25
C GLN A 170 20.93 -21.66 -1.29
N ARG A 171 20.67 -22.86 -1.81
CA ARG A 171 20.80 -24.11 -1.06
C ARG A 171 21.28 -25.19 -2.01
N VAL A 172 22.54 -25.60 -1.85
CA VAL A 172 23.00 -26.89 -2.37
C VAL A 172 22.43 -27.90 -1.38
N ASP A 173 21.31 -28.52 -1.73
CA ASP A 173 20.80 -29.64 -0.95
C ASP A 173 21.88 -30.72 -0.94
N ALA A 174 22.34 -31.10 0.25
CA ALA A 174 23.28 -32.19 0.41
C ALA A 174 22.69 -33.44 -0.26
N SER A 175 23.43 -34.04 -1.18
CA SER A 175 23.02 -35.24 -1.88
C SER A 175 22.64 -36.32 -0.86
N LYS A 176 21.44 -36.88 -1.00
CA LYS A 176 21.00 -38.04 -0.20
C LYS A 176 22.03 -39.15 -0.37
N GLU A 177 22.59 -39.64 0.73
CA GLU A 177 23.58 -40.72 0.70
C GLU A 177 23.08 -41.93 -0.11
N PRO A 178 23.97 -42.62 -0.85
CA PRO A 178 23.56 -43.73 -1.70
C PRO A 178 23.00 -44.90 -0.87
N LEU A 179 21.87 -45.44 -1.34
CA LEU A 179 21.16 -46.55 -0.73
C LEU A 179 22.07 -47.79 -0.60
N SER A 180 22.06 -48.40 0.59
CA SER A 180 22.83 -49.61 0.93
C SER A 180 22.49 -50.78 0.00
N ARG A 181 23.52 -51.56 -0.35
CA ARG A 181 23.47 -52.78 -1.20
C ARG A 181 22.39 -53.78 -0.78
N LYS A 182 21.99 -53.80 0.50
CA LYS A 182 20.91 -54.66 1.01
C LYS A 182 19.52 -54.24 0.51
N ALA A 183 19.28 -52.94 0.28
CA ALA A 183 18.01 -52.45 -0.24
C ALA A 183 17.80 -52.88 -1.71
N VAL A 184 18.88 -52.90 -2.50
CA VAL A 184 18.84 -53.31 -3.92
C VAL A 184 18.56 -54.82 -4.07
N ALA A 185 19.09 -55.66 -3.18
CA ALA A 185 18.90 -57.11 -3.25
C ALA A 185 17.45 -57.56 -2.98
N THR A 186 16.70 -56.81 -2.15
CA THR A 186 15.31 -57.15 -1.80
C THR A 186 14.35 -56.85 -2.95
N ALA A 187 14.65 -55.86 -3.79
CA ALA A 187 13.86 -55.52 -4.98
C ALA A 187 14.01 -56.54 -6.12
N ALA A 188 15.15 -57.24 -6.21
CA ALA A 188 15.41 -58.21 -7.26
C ALA A 188 14.65 -59.54 -7.08
N ALA A 189 14.23 -59.89 -5.86
CA ALA A 189 13.50 -61.14 -5.59
C ALA A 189 12.00 -61.08 -5.93
N ALA A 190 11.43 -59.89 -6.13
CA ALA A 190 10.01 -59.70 -6.44
C ALA A 190 9.69 -59.70 -7.96
N ALA A 191 10.70 -59.77 -8.83
CA ALA A 191 10.54 -59.65 -10.29
C ALA A 191 10.41 -61.01 -11.02
N GLY A 192 10.05 -62.08 -10.30
CA GLY A 192 9.94 -63.45 -10.82
C GLY A 192 8.53 -64.02 -10.75
N THR A 193 7.54 -63.36 -11.35
CA THR A 193 6.28 -63.97 -11.86
C THR A 193 5.48 -62.88 -12.57
N GLY A 194 5.17 -63.12 -13.85
CA GLY A 194 4.55 -62.13 -14.72
C GLY A 194 3.05 -61.95 -14.49
N ALA A 195 2.59 -60.71 -14.65
CA ALA A 195 1.30 -60.40 -15.25
C ALA A 195 1.40 -59.00 -15.89
N THR A 196 1.23 -58.97 -17.21
CA THR A 196 1.13 -57.77 -18.03
C THR A 196 -0.03 -56.89 -17.59
N TYR A 197 0.29 -55.72 -17.02
CA TYR A 197 -0.57 -54.55 -17.13
C TYR A 197 0.26 -53.42 -17.74
N VAL A 198 -0.14 -53.01 -18.94
CA VAL A 198 0.31 -51.74 -19.54
C VAL A 198 -0.27 -50.63 -18.67
N SER A 199 0.56 -50.12 -17.76
CA SER A 199 0.31 -48.91 -16.99
C SER A 199 0.55 -47.72 -17.91
N THR A 200 -0.52 -47.13 -18.45
CA THR A 200 -0.48 -45.74 -18.92
C THR A 200 -0.19 -44.85 -17.72
N ALA A 201 0.98 -44.21 -17.74
CA ALA A 201 1.54 -43.27 -16.79
C ALA A 201 0.55 -42.56 -15.84
N GLY A 202 0.84 -42.69 -14.55
CA GLY A 202 0.11 -42.06 -13.46
C GLY A 202 0.39 -40.56 -13.37
N ILE A 203 -0.70 -39.79 -13.36
CA ILE A 203 -0.76 -38.50 -12.69
C ILE A 203 -0.98 -38.81 -11.20
N PRO A 204 -0.11 -38.38 -10.27
CA PRO A 204 -0.36 -38.55 -8.85
C PRO A 204 -1.60 -37.73 -8.45
N PRO A 205 -2.53 -38.28 -7.65
CA PRO A 205 -3.62 -37.48 -7.10
C PRO A 205 -3.05 -36.34 -6.23
N PRO A 206 -3.66 -35.15 -6.25
CA PRO A 206 -3.20 -34.01 -5.46
C PRO A 206 -3.21 -34.35 -3.95
N PRO A 207 -2.27 -33.80 -3.16
CA PRO A 207 -2.26 -34.00 -1.72
C PRO A 207 -3.55 -33.45 -1.09
N ASP A 208 -4.02 -34.19 -0.10
CA ASP A 208 -5.28 -34.06 0.65
C ASP A 208 -5.41 -32.68 1.36
N LEU A 209 -5.68 -31.62 0.60
CA LEU A 209 -5.74 -30.21 1.02
C LEU A 209 -7.00 -29.83 1.84
N LEU A 210 -7.65 -30.82 2.45
CA LEU A 210 -8.80 -30.61 3.35
C LEU A 210 -8.55 -31.06 4.80
N LYS A 211 -7.31 -31.45 5.16
CA LYS A 211 -6.97 -31.80 6.55
C LYS A 211 -6.11 -30.78 7.30
N THR A 212 -5.60 -29.74 6.63
CA THR A 212 -4.84 -28.64 7.26
C THR A 212 -5.54 -27.28 7.22
N THR A 213 -6.74 -27.22 6.63
CA THR A 213 -7.69 -26.09 6.75
C THR A 213 -8.91 -26.47 7.59
N ALA A 214 -8.75 -27.41 8.52
CA ALA A 214 -9.60 -27.48 9.70
C ALA A 214 -9.31 -26.26 10.59
N VAL A 215 -9.72 -25.08 10.12
CA VAL A 215 -10.15 -24.01 11.01
C VAL A 215 -11.14 -24.68 11.92
N ASN A 216 -10.76 -24.77 13.19
CA ASN A 216 -11.52 -25.45 14.22
C ASN A 216 -12.97 -24.93 14.17
N VAL A 217 -13.89 -25.68 13.56
CA VAL A 217 -15.31 -25.27 13.39
C VAL A 217 -15.97 -25.09 14.76
N SER A 218 -15.38 -25.63 15.82
CA SER A 218 -15.76 -25.38 17.20
C SER A 218 -15.51 -23.94 17.68
N ALA A 219 -14.59 -23.18 17.06
CA ALA A 219 -14.32 -21.78 17.39
C ALA A 219 -15.41 -20.82 16.87
N TRP A 220 -16.24 -21.25 15.91
CA TRP A 220 -17.28 -20.43 15.30
C TRP A 220 -18.70 -20.76 15.78
N LYS A 221 -18.89 -21.85 16.53
CA LYS A 221 -20.18 -22.17 17.18
C LYS A 221 -20.65 -21.09 18.16
N GLY A 222 -19.75 -20.24 18.65
CA GLY A 222 -20.08 -19.12 19.54
C GLY A 222 -20.49 -17.81 18.84
N LEU A 223 -20.32 -17.67 17.52
CA LEU A 223 -20.56 -16.39 16.82
C LEU A 223 -21.92 -16.34 16.10
N ALA A 224 -22.65 -17.44 16.03
CA ALA A 224 -23.89 -17.58 15.26
C ALA A 224 -25.14 -17.78 16.15
N VAL A 225 -25.07 -17.42 17.44
CA VAL A 225 -26.26 -17.38 18.30
C VAL A 225 -26.64 -15.91 18.48
N GLY A 226 -27.61 -15.46 17.68
CA GLY A 226 -28.22 -14.13 17.80
C GLY A 226 -27.81 -13.08 16.75
N ALA A 227 -27.05 -13.45 15.71
CA ALA A 227 -26.66 -12.52 14.64
C ALA A 227 -27.83 -12.21 13.69
N ASP A 228 -28.02 -10.93 13.38
CA ASP A 228 -29.04 -10.42 12.48
C ASP A 228 -28.77 -10.83 11.01
N PRO A 229 -29.79 -10.84 10.12
CA PRO A 229 -29.63 -11.31 8.74
C PRO A 229 -28.58 -10.54 7.91
N LEU A 230 -28.30 -9.28 8.25
CA LEU A 230 -27.32 -8.45 7.53
C LEU A 230 -25.88 -8.82 7.89
N THR A 231 -25.61 -9.21 9.14
CA THR A 231 -24.27 -9.68 9.54
C THR A 231 -23.94 -11.04 8.94
N LEU A 232 -24.93 -11.94 8.78
CA LEU A 232 -24.78 -13.20 8.06
C LEU A 232 -24.52 -13.00 6.56
N ALA A 233 -25.22 -12.05 5.93
CA ALA A 233 -24.99 -11.70 4.52
C ALA A 233 -23.59 -11.11 4.30
N GLY A 234 -23.11 -10.24 5.20
CA GLY A 234 -21.76 -9.69 5.15
C GLY A 234 -20.67 -10.76 5.26
N LEU A 235 -20.87 -11.78 6.10
CA LEU A 235 -19.91 -12.87 6.27
C LEU A 235 -19.82 -13.76 5.02
N ALA A 236 -20.96 -14.03 4.36
CA ALA A 236 -21.00 -14.79 3.12
C ALA A 236 -20.30 -14.05 1.96
N ILE A 237 -20.42 -12.72 1.90
CA ILE A 237 -19.72 -11.90 0.90
C ILE A 237 -18.21 -11.94 1.11
N VAL A 238 -17.74 -11.88 2.36
CA VAL A 238 -16.31 -11.95 2.69
C VAL A 238 -15.74 -13.34 2.33
N ILE A 239 -16.45 -14.42 2.66
CA ILE A 239 -16.05 -15.78 2.30
C ILE A 239 -16.02 -15.96 0.77
N GLY A 240 -17.04 -15.45 0.06
CA GLY A 240 -17.10 -15.48 -1.39
C GLY A 240 -15.96 -14.69 -2.05
N ALA A 241 -15.62 -13.52 -1.51
CA ALA A 241 -14.52 -12.70 -2.00
C ALA A 241 -13.16 -13.38 -1.80
N VAL A 242 -12.93 -14.05 -0.67
CA VAL A 242 -11.69 -14.81 -0.39
C VAL A 242 -11.60 -16.03 -1.31
N ALA A 243 -12.71 -16.75 -1.54
CA ALA A 243 -12.77 -17.88 -2.46
C ALA A 243 -12.54 -17.45 -3.92
N TRP A 244 -13.11 -16.32 -4.35
CA TRP A 244 -12.86 -15.73 -5.66
C TRP A 244 -11.39 -15.36 -5.81
N PHE A 245 -10.81 -14.68 -4.81
CA PHE A 245 -9.40 -14.24 -4.86
C PHE A 245 -8.43 -15.43 -4.94
N ALA A 246 -8.73 -16.51 -4.22
CA ALA A 246 -7.97 -17.75 -4.29
C ALA A 246 -8.09 -18.44 -5.67
N TYR A 247 -9.29 -18.43 -6.27
CA TYR A 247 -9.55 -18.99 -7.59
C TYR A 247 -8.88 -18.19 -8.72
N ASP A 248 -8.96 -16.87 -8.67
CA ASP A 248 -8.37 -15.97 -9.66
C ASP A 248 -6.83 -16.08 -9.66
N LYS A 249 -6.23 -16.21 -8.48
CA LYS A 249 -4.79 -16.45 -8.32
C LYS A 249 -4.36 -17.80 -8.87
N TRP A 250 -5.13 -18.87 -8.66
CA TRP A 250 -4.85 -20.20 -9.22
C TRP A 250 -4.92 -20.21 -10.75
N ARG A 251 -5.81 -19.42 -11.36
CA ARG A 251 -5.96 -19.34 -12.81
C ARG A 251 -4.82 -18.58 -13.52
N ALA A 252 -4.09 -17.76 -12.77
CA ALA A 252 -2.98 -16.95 -13.30
C ALA A 252 -1.62 -17.68 -13.30
N GLU A 253 -1.57 -18.90 -12.75
CA GLU A 253 -0.40 -19.81 -12.75
C GLU A 253 -0.57 -20.91 -13.82
#